data_AF-A0A916UC92-F1
#
_entry.id   AF-A0A916UC92-F1
#
_cell.length_a   1.000
_cell.length_b   1.000
_cell.length_c   1.000
_cell.angle_alpha   90.00
_cell.angle_beta   90.00
_cell.angle_gamma   90.00
#
_symmetry.space_group_name_H-M   'P 1'
#
loop_
_entity.id
_entity.type
_entity.pdbx_description
1 polymer ?
#
loop_
_entity_poly.entity_id
_entity_poly.type
_entity_poly.pdbx_seq_one_letter_code
_entity_poly.pdbx_strand_id
1 'polypeptide(L)'
;MTCILGIDPGQTGAVGFFFLEAGRVTVEDMPIAGDRVNGTLLKNRIWQLRPDVAIIENVASMPKQGVASTFKFGLAYGTAIGVVQGLDIPLHFVTPGRWKKHFRLSSDKEEARRRALELFPHAADELALKKHHGRAEAALIALFGAQTIPNIGSATPETGGGVADGVGGEFAGAVINSSSPRAGASGL
;
A
#
# COMPACT_ATOMS: atom_id res chain seq x y z
N MET A 1 -13.28 -0.13 -15.24
CA MET A 1 -12.37 -1.28 -15.12
C MET A 1 -11.82 -1.20 -13.72
N THR A 2 -12.20 -2.14 -12.88
CA THR A 2 -11.93 -2.14 -11.46
C THR A 2 -10.49 -2.55 -11.23
N CYS A 3 -9.72 -1.67 -10.60
CA CYS A 3 -8.32 -1.89 -10.26
C CYS A 3 -8.18 -2.01 -8.73
N ILE A 4 -7.63 -3.13 -8.28
CA ILE A 4 -7.37 -3.43 -6.88
C ILE A 4 -5.87 -3.35 -6.64
N LEU A 5 -5.46 -2.50 -5.71
CA LEU A 5 -4.08 -2.39 -5.27
C LEU A 5 -3.82 -3.33 -4.08
N GLY A 6 -2.89 -4.26 -4.21
CA GLY A 6 -2.33 -5.05 -3.11
C GLY A 6 -0.97 -4.50 -2.71
N ILE A 7 -0.70 -4.40 -1.41
CA ILE A 7 0.57 -3.90 -0.89
C ILE A 7 1.15 -4.88 0.13
N ASP A 8 2.37 -5.33 -0.14
CA ASP A 8 3.30 -5.81 0.88
C ASP A 8 4.14 -4.60 1.34
N PRO A 9 3.92 -4.09 2.58
CA PRO A 9 4.42 -2.81 3.02
C PRO A 9 5.89 -2.81 3.49
N GLY A 10 6.57 -3.96 3.45
CA GLY A 10 7.99 -4.05 3.81
C GLY A 10 8.91 -3.26 2.85
N GLN A 11 10.12 -2.93 3.30
CA GLN A 11 11.14 -2.31 2.43
C GLN A 11 11.55 -3.21 1.25
N THR A 12 11.44 -4.53 1.41
CA THR A 12 11.62 -5.53 0.35
C THR A 12 10.29 -6.02 -0.22
N GLY A 13 9.20 -5.35 0.15
CA GLY A 13 7.86 -5.64 -0.33
C GLY A 13 7.61 -5.03 -1.70
N ALA A 14 6.35 -4.93 -2.06
CA ALA A 14 5.93 -4.57 -3.40
C ALA A 14 4.50 -4.02 -3.43
N VAL A 15 4.16 -3.46 -4.60
CA VAL A 15 2.79 -3.12 -4.97
C VAL A 15 2.36 -3.99 -6.14
N GLY A 16 1.10 -4.42 -6.13
CA GLY A 16 0.48 -5.18 -7.20
C GLY A 16 -0.86 -4.58 -7.58
N PHE A 17 -1.08 -4.34 -8.87
CA PHE A 17 -2.33 -3.77 -9.38
C PHE A 17 -3.06 -4.84 -10.17
N PHE A 18 -4.14 -5.37 -9.60
CA PHE A 18 -4.97 -6.40 -10.21
C PHE A 18 -6.19 -5.75 -10.88
N PHE A 19 -6.32 -5.96 -12.19
CA PHE A 19 -7.42 -5.48 -13.00
C PHE A 19 -8.46 -6.58 -13.14
N LEU A 20 -9.57 -6.43 -12.41
CA LEU A 20 -10.56 -7.48 -12.18
C LEU A 20 -11.11 -8.05 -13.50
N GLU A 21 -11.54 -7.17 -14.41
CA GLU A 21 -12.20 -7.58 -15.64
C GLU A 21 -11.24 -8.18 -16.67
N ALA A 22 -9.96 -7.80 -16.65
CA ALA A 22 -8.94 -8.43 -17.50
C ALA A 22 -8.36 -9.70 -16.90
N GLY A 23 -8.54 -9.95 -15.60
CA GLY A 23 -7.84 -11.01 -14.89
C GLY A 23 -6.31 -10.85 -14.94
N ARG A 24 -5.81 -9.61 -15.05
CA ARG A 24 -4.37 -9.33 -15.17
C ARG A 24 -3.85 -8.57 -13.97
N VAL A 25 -2.59 -8.81 -13.65
CA VAL A 25 -1.84 -8.08 -12.63
C VAL A 25 -0.58 -7.47 -13.23
N THR A 26 -0.18 -6.30 -12.73
CA THR A 26 1.18 -5.78 -12.87
C THR A 26 1.77 -5.56 -11.47
N VAL A 27 3.06 -5.81 -11.31
CA VAL A 27 3.73 -5.75 -10.02
C VAL A 27 5.04 -4.96 -10.09
N GLU A 28 5.28 -4.17 -9.06
CA GLU A 28 6.49 -3.37 -8.93
C GLU A 28 7.05 -3.51 -7.51
N ASP A 29 8.37 -3.53 -7.37
CA ASP A 29 9.00 -3.45 -6.04
C ASP A 29 8.56 -2.15 -5.34
N MET A 30 8.51 -2.17 -4.01
CA MET A 30 8.23 -0.98 -3.23
C MET A 30 9.25 0.12 -3.62
N PRO A 31 8.82 1.34 -3.96
CA PRO A 31 9.76 2.39 -4.33
C PRO A 31 10.57 2.82 -3.11
N ILE A 32 11.87 2.53 -3.11
CA ILE A 32 12.80 2.86 -2.02
C ILE A 32 13.73 4.00 -2.44
N ALA A 33 13.96 4.95 -1.55
CA ALA A 33 15.05 5.93 -1.64
C ALA A 33 15.91 5.86 -0.38
N GLY A 34 17.16 5.43 -0.53
CA GLY A 34 18.03 5.13 0.61
C GLY A 34 17.52 3.91 1.38
N ASP A 35 17.17 4.10 2.65
CA ASP A 35 16.65 3.05 3.54
C ASP A 35 15.17 3.26 3.92
N ARG A 36 14.43 3.99 3.08
CA ARG A 36 13.02 4.34 3.32
C ARG A 36 12.17 4.22 2.07
N VAL A 37 10.89 3.91 2.27
CA VAL A 37 9.88 4.03 1.22
C VAL A 37 9.79 5.47 0.76
N ASN A 38 9.90 5.68 -0.55
CA ASN A 38 9.70 6.97 -1.18
C ASN A 38 8.20 7.19 -1.41
N GLY A 39 7.55 7.89 -0.47
CA GLY A 39 6.11 8.17 -0.53
C GLY A 39 5.69 8.93 -1.77
N THR A 40 6.53 9.82 -2.32
CA THR A 40 6.23 10.55 -3.57
C THR A 40 6.18 9.62 -4.78
N LEU A 41 7.16 8.73 -4.90
CA LEU A 41 7.16 7.74 -5.99
C LEU A 41 5.99 6.76 -5.85
N LEU A 42 5.71 6.29 -4.63
CA LEU A 42 4.56 5.44 -4.36
C LEU A 42 3.25 6.15 -4.75
N LYS A 43 3.08 7.40 -4.32
CA LYS A 43 1.93 8.24 -4.66
C LYS A 43 1.77 8.38 -6.18
N ASN A 44 2.87 8.62 -6.90
CA ASN A 44 2.82 8.78 -8.35
C ASN A 44 2.42 7.49 -9.06
N ARG A 45 2.91 6.32 -8.61
CA ARG A 45 2.49 5.02 -9.14
C ARG A 45 1.01 4.75 -8.92
N ILE A 46 0.54 4.96 -7.69
CA ILE A 46 -0.86 4.77 -7.35
C ILE A 46 -1.75 5.73 -8.16
N TRP A 47 -1.35 6.99 -8.30
CA TRP A 47 -2.08 7.98 -9.10
C TRP A 47 -2.17 7.61 -10.58
N GLN A 48 -1.11 7.01 -11.15
CA GLN A 48 -1.08 6.61 -12.56
C GLN A 48 -2.10 5.51 -12.87
N LEU A 49 -2.26 4.54 -11.96
CA LEU A 49 -3.12 3.38 -12.18
C LEU A 49 -4.52 3.52 -11.57
N ARG A 50 -4.72 4.51 -10.70
CA ARG A 50 -6.02 4.89 -10.09
C ARG A 50 -6.80 3.68 -9.54
N PRO A 51 -6.25 2.92 -8.59
CA PRO A 51 -6.97 1.80 -8.00
C PRO A 51 -8.22 2.29 -7.26
N ASP A 52 -9.32 1.55 -7.40
CA ASP A 52 -10.59 1.82 -6.73
C ASP A 52 -10.56 1.44 -5.25
N VAL A 53 -9.66 0.52 -4.88
CA VAL A 53 -9.50 0.02 -3.52
C VAL A 53 -8.08 -0.50 -3.31
N ALA A 54 -7.56 -0.31 -2.10
CA ALA A 54 -6.27 -0.80 -1.66
C ALA A 54 -6.41 -1.83 -0.54
N ILE A 55 -5.59 -2.87 -0.60
CA ILE A 55 -5.52 -3.98 0.35
C ILE A 55 -4.09 -4.02 0.87
N ILE A 56 -3.92 -3.80 2.18
CA ILE A 56 -2.61 -3.82 2.83
C ILE A 56 -2.53 -5.00 3.79
N GLU A 57 -1.42 -5.74 3.74
CA GLU A 57 -1.14 -6.75 4.76
C GLU A 57 -0.93 -6.10 6.14
N ASN A 58 -1.79 -6.42 7.09
CA ASN A 58 -1.68 -6.00 8.47
C ASN A 58 -0.78 -6.95 9.26
N VAL A 59 0.45 -6.49 9.51
CA VAL A 59 1.43 -7.22 10.31
C VAL A 59 1.59 -6.57 11.68
N ALA A 60 1.65 -7.41 12.71
CA ALA A 60 1.93 -6.97 14.07
C ALA A 60 3.44 -7.02 14.36
N SER A 61 3.92 -6.14 15.22
CA SER A 61 5.28 -6.23 15.76
C SER A 61 5.45 -7.51 16.57
N MET A 62 6.40 -8.37 16.19
CA MET A 62 6.70 -9.58 16.96
C MET A 62 7.65 -9.28 18.14
N PRO A 63 7.44 -9.87 19.32
CA PRO A 63 8.40 -9.80 20.42
C PRO A 63 9.79 -10.30 19.96
N LYS A 64 10.87 -9.61 20.37
CA LYS A 64 12.29 -9.89 20.03
C LYS A 64 12.80 -9.41 18.66
N GLN A 65 12.04 -8.62 17.92
CA GLN A 65 12.56 -7.89 16.76
C GLN A 65 13.51 -6.75 17.19
N GLY A 66 14.57 -6.51 16.41
CA GLY A 66 15.48 -5.39 16.66
C GLY A 66 14.77 -4.04 16.56
N VAL A 67 15.00 -3.14 17.51
CA VAL A 67 14.28 -1.84 17.59
C VAL A 67 14.41 -1.04 16.28
N ALA A 68 15.60 -1.03 15.68
CA ALA A 68 15.84 -0.33 14.42
C ALA A 68 15.07 -0.93 13.23
N SER A 69 14.99 -2.26 13.10
CA SER A 69 14.24 -2.90 12.01
C SER A 69 12.74 -2.70 12.18
N THR A 70 12.24 -2.79 13.42
CA THR A 70 10.84 -2.51 13.75
C THR A 70 10.47 -1.07 13.42
N PHE A 71 11.33 -0.09 13.74
CA PHE A 71 11.08 1.31 13.41
C PHE A 71 11.04 1.56 11.91
N LYS A 72 12.01 1.02 11.14
CA LYS A 72 12.02 1.15 9.68
C LYS A 72 10.81 0.49 9.04
N PHE A 73 10.42 -0.68 9.54
CA PHE A 73 9.20 -1.36 9.11
C PHE A 73 7.96 -0.50 9.40
N GLY A 74 7.82 0.02 10.62
CA GLY A 74 6.69 0.89 11.00
C GLY A 74 6.60 2.17 10.15
N LEU A 75 7.75 2.74 9.78
CA LEU A 75 7.79 3.89 8.87
C LEU A 75 7.35 3.52 7.45
N ALA A 76 7.79 2.39 6.91
CA ALA A 76 7.37 1.90 5.60
C ALA A 76 5.85 1.62 5.58
N TYR A 77 5.35 0.92 6.59
CA TYR A 77 3.93 0.64 6.80
C TYR A 77 3.09 1.90 6.89
N GLY A 78 3.48 2.84 7.75
CA GLY A 78 2.81 4.13 7.91
C GLY A 78 2.85 4.98 6.64
N THR A 79 3.94 4.93 5.87
CA THR A 79 4.06 5.64 4.59
C THR A 79 3.07 5.08 3.57
N ALA A 80 2.99 3.76 3.42
CA ALA A 80 2.05 3.13 2.49
C ALA A 80 0.60 3.49 2.84
N ILE A 81 0.23 3.34 4.11
CA ILE A 81 -1.11 3.71 4.61
C ILE A 81 -1.40 5.20 4.38
N GLY A 82 -0.47 6.08 4.72
CA GLY A 82 -0.63 7.53 4.60
C GLY A 82 -0.76 7.98 3.15
N VAL A 83 -0.01 7.38 2.22
CA VAL A 83 -0.14 7.67 0.79
C VAL A 83 -1.50 7.22 0.27
N VAL A 84 -1.94 6.00 0.58
CA VAL A 84 -3.23 5.49 0.11
C VAL A 84 -4.39 6.33 0.65
N GLN A 85 -4.42 6.59 1.96
CA GLN A 85 -5.48 7.39 2.57
C GLN A 85 -5.44 8.85 2.12
N GLY A 86 -4.24 9.43 1.94
CA GLY A 86 -4.10 10.80 1.41
C GLY A 86 -4.49 10.97 -0.05
N LEU A 87 -4.78 9.86 -0.75
CA LEU A 87 -5.34 9.84 -2.10
C LEU A 87 -6.84 9.52 -2.11
N ASP A 88 -7.48 9.47 -0.94
CA ASP A 88 -8.90 9.11 -0.76
C ASP A 88 -9.27 7.74 -1.35
N ILE A 89 -8.32 6.81 -1.37
CA ILE A 89 -8.55 5.44 -1.85
C ILE A 89 -9.07 4.58 -0.69
N PRO A 90 -10.24 3.92 -0.83
CA PRO A 90 -10.74 2.96 0.15
C PRO A 90 -9.67 1.92 0.52
N LEU A 91 -9.43 1.75 1.82
CA LEU A 91 -8.34 0.91 2.33
C LEU A 91 -8.88 -0.20 3.22
N HIS A 92 -8.50 -1.45 2.91
CA HIS A 92 -8.76 -2.61 3.74
C HIS A 92 -7.47 -3.26 4.24
N PHE A 93 -7.53 -3.75 5.47
CA PHE A 93 -6.42 -4.47 6.11
C PHE A 93 -6.70 -5.97 6.12
N VAL A 94 -5.69 -6.79 5.79
CA VAL A 94 -5.80 -8.25 5.79
C VAL A 94 -4.62 -8.86 6.53
N THR A 95 -4.85 -9.87 7.37
CA THR A 95 -3.75 -10.51 8.10
C THR A 95 -3.04 -11.55 7.22
N PRO A 96 -1.73 -11.78 7.41
CA PRO A 96 -0.98 -12.82 6.70
C PRO A 96 -1.68 -14.17 6.72
N GLY A 97 -2.13 -14.58 7.91
CA GLY A 97 -2.79 -15.87 8.10
C GLY A 97 -4.08 -16.01 7.29
N ARG A 98 -4.86 -14.93 7.10
CA ARG A 98 -6.12 -15.00 6.36
C ARG A 98 -5.90 -15.20 4.86
N TRP A 99 -5.08 -14.35 4.23
CA TRP A 99 -4.87 -14.43 2.79
C TRP A 99 -3.98 -15.62 2.40
N LYS A 100 -2.97 -15.98 3.22
CA LYS A 100 -2.16 -17.19 2.97
C LYS A 100 -2.98 -18.46 3.06
N LYS A 101 -3.86 -18.58 4.07
CA LYS A 101 -4.79 -19.72 4.18
C LYS A 101 -5.70 -19.84 2.97
N HIS A 102 -6.21 -18.72 2.45
CA HIS A 102 -7.06 -18.70 1.26
C HIS A 102 -6.38 -19.33 0.04
N PHE A 103 -5.09 -19.07 -0.15
CA PHE A 103 -4.29 -19.66 -1.24
C PHE A 103 -3.56 -20.96 -0.86
N ARG A 104 -3.80 -21.50 0.34
CA ARG A 104 -3.16 -22.71 0.87
C ARG A 104 -1.62 -22.60 0.93
N LEU A 105 -1.14 -21.44 1.38
CA LEU A 105 0.29 -21.14 1.51
C LEU A 105 0.74 -21.28 2.96
N SER A 106 1.97 -21.74 3.12
CA SER A 106 2.70 -21.78 4.39
C SER A 106 3.46 -20.46 4.64
N SER A 107 4.45 -20.48 5.55
CA SER A 107 5.38 -19.37 5.75
C SER A 107 6.49 -19.31 4.69
N ASP A 108 6.58 -20.29 3.80
CA ASP A 108 7.56 -20.31 2.71
C ASP A 108 7.23 -19.25 1.64
N LYS A 109 8.19 -18.36 1.42
CA LYS A 109 8.10 -17.27 0.44
C LYS A 109 8.11 -17.79 -1.01
N GLU A 110 8.72 -18.95 -1.27
CA GLU A 110 8.73 -19.55 -2.61
C GLU A 110 7.35 -20.10 -3.00
N GLU A 111 6.54 -20.54 -2.02
CA GLU A 111 5.18 -20.99 -2.29
C GLU A 111 4.30 -19.87 -2.85
N ALA A 112 4.43 -18.66 -2.30
CA ALA A 112 3.73 -17.49 -2.80
C ALA A 112 4.13 -17.18 -4.25
N ARG A 113 5.43 -17.22 -4.57
CA ARG A 113 5.91 -17.00 -5.95
C ARG A 113 5.39 -18.04 -6.91
N ARG A 114 5.47 -19.33 -6.55
CA ARG A 114 4.93 -20.43 -7.37
C ARG A 114 3.43 -20.23 -7.61
N ARG A 115 2.68 -19.90 -6.56
CA ARG A 115 1.23 -19.70 -6.67
C ARG A 115 0.87 -18.51 -7.55
N ALA A 116 1.62 -17.41 -7.45
CA ALA A 116 1.43 -16.26 -8.32
C ALA A 116 1.73 -16.59 -9.79
N LEU A 117 2.78 -17.38 -10.08
CA LEU A 117 3.10 -17.83 -11.45
C LEU A 117 2.00 -18.72 -12.06
N GLU A 118 1.36 -19.57 -11.24
CA GLU A 118 0.22 -20.38 -11.68
C GLU A 118 -1.01 -19.54 -12.02
N LEU A 119 -1.28 -18.49 -11.23
CA LEU A 119 -2.46 -17.64 -11.38
C LEU A 119 -2.27 -16.55 -12.42
N PHE A 120 -1.04 -16.09 -12.62
CA PHE A 120 -0.67 -14.97 -13.48
C PHE A 120 0.48 -15.35 -14.43
N PRO A 121 0.27 -16.32 -15.33
CA PRO A 121 1.33 -16.71 -16.27
C PRO A 121 1.77 -15.55 -17.18
N HIS A 122 0.91 -14.54 -17.41
CA HIS A 122 1.26 -13.34 -18.17
C HIS A 122 2.26 -12.42 -17.44
N ALA A 123 2.41 -12.55 -16.13
CA ALA A 123 3.34 -11.78 -15.30
C ALA A 123 4.61 -12.59 -14.96
N ALA A 124 4.86 -13.69 -15.68
CA ALA A 124 5.98 -14.59 -15.38
C ALA A 124 7.35 -13.87 -15.38
N ASP A 125 7.57 -12.96 -16.32
CA ASP A 125 8.82 -12.19 -16.40
C ASP A 125 8.97 -11.25 -15.19
N GLU A 126 7.88 -10.65 -14.72
CA GLU A 126 7.85 -9.80 -13.53
C GLU A 126 8.07 -10.59 -12.24
N LEU A 127 7.85 -11.91 -12.26
CA LEU A 127 7.91 -12.85 -11.14
C LEU A 127 9.02 -13.92 -11.26
N ALA A 128 9.91 -13.79 -12.25
CA ALA A 128 10.84 -14.85 -12.64
C ALA A 128 11.87 -15.21 -11.55
N LEU A 129 12.29 -14.22 -10.75
CA LEU A 129 13.41 -14.36 -9.81
C LEU A 129 12.94 -14.68 -8.40
N LYS A 130 13.72 -15.46 -7.63
CA LYS A 130 13.46 -15.74 -6.20
C LYS A 130 13.29 -14.49 -5.34
N LYS A 131 13.99 -13.41 -5.70
CA LYS A 131 13.85 -12.12 -5.00
C LYS A 131 12.48 -11.45 -5.19
N HIS A 132 11.68 -11.87 -6.18
CA HIS A 132 10.35 -11.31 -6.47
C HIS A 132 9.22 -11.91 -5.60
N HIS A 133 9.54 -12.50 -4.45
CA HIS A 133 8.52 -12.99 -3.53
C HIS A 133 7.61 -11.86 -3.02
N GLY A 134 8.16 -10.67 -2.72
CA GLY A 134 7.33 -9.51 -2.33
C GLY A 134 6.32 -9.12 -3.42
N ARG A 135 6.74 -9.11 -4.69
CA ARG A 135 5.85 -8.88 -5.85
C ARG A 135 4.74 -9.93 -5.93
N ALA A 136 5.09 -11.20 -5.71
CA ALA A 136 4.12 -12.29 -5.68
C ALA A 136 3.11 -12.12 -4.53
N GLU A 137 3.57 -11.78 -3.33
CA GLU A 137 2.68 -11.53 -2.18
C GLU A 137 1.74 -10.34 -2.47
N ALA A 138 2.24 -9.24 -3.01
CA ALA A 138 1.42 -8.08 -3.38
C ALA A 138 0.33 -8.42 -4.42
N ALA A 139 0.67 -9.21 -5.45
CA ALA A 139 -0.30 -9.69 -6.45
C ALA A 139 -1.39 -10.58 -5.81
N LEU A 140 -0.99 -11.50 -4.93
CA LEU A 140 -1.92 -12.40 -4.25
C LEU A 140 -2.81 -11.64 -3.26
N ILE A 141 -2.29 -10.63 -2.56
CA ILE A 141 -3.07 -9.75 -1.67
C ILE A 141 -4.14 -9.00 -2.47
N ALA A 142 -3.80 -8.46 -3.65
CA ALA A 142 -4.78 -7.80 -4.52
C ALA A 142 -5.88 -8.77 -4.97
N LEU A 143 -5.51 -9.97 -5.44
CA LEU A 143 -6.46 -11.00 -5.84
C LEU A 143 -7.34 -11.49 -4.68
N PHE A 144 -6.76 -11.62 -3.48
CA PHE A 144 -7.51 -11.98 -2.28
C PHE A 144 -8.60 -10.94 -1.98
N GLY A 145 -8.27 -9.66 -2.08
CA GLY A 145 -9.25 -8.58 -1.94
C GLY A 145 -10.40 -8.75 -2.93
N ALA A 146 -10.07 -8.87 -4.21
CA ALA A 146 -11.04 -9.07 -5.29
C ALA A 146 -11.96 -10.29 -5.07
N GLN A 147 -11.47 -11.36 -4.44
CA GLN A 147 -12.25 -12.58 -4.21
C GLN A 147 -13.07 -12.59 -2.91
N THR A 148 -12.76 -11.71 -1.95
CA THR A 148 -13.29 -11.85 -0.58
C THR A 148 -13.92 -10.59 0.01
N ILE A 149 -13.74 -9.45 -0.62
CA ILE A 149 -14.37 -8.19 -0.21
C ILE A 149 -15.60 -7.98 -1.09
N PRO A 150 -16.81 -7.98 -0.51
CA PRO A 150 -18.04 -7.73 -1.26
C PRO A 150 -17.98 -6.37 -1.96
N ASN A 151 -18.63 -6.27 -3.13
CA ASN A 151 -18.89 -5.00 -3.82
C ASN A 151 -17.65 -4.24 -4.34
N ILE A 152 -16.49 -4.90 -4.46
CA ILE A 152 -15.36 -4.33 -5.21
C ILE A 152 -15.79 -4.14 -6.68
N GLY A 153 -15.79 -2.89 -7.15
CA GLY A 153 -16.16 -2.54 -8.54
C GLY A 153 -17.63 -2.17 -8.78
N SER A 154 -18.50 -2.24 -7.76
CA SER A 154 -19.91 -1.84 -7.89
C SER A 154 -20.19 -0.40 -7.44
N ALA A 155 -19.16 0.37 -7.12
CA ALA A 155 -19.28 1.81 -6.92
C ALA A 155 -19.47 2.48 -8.29
N THR A 156 -20.70 2.43 -8.81
CA THR A 156 -21.13 3.34 -9.87
C THR A 156 -20.89 4.77 -9.36
N PRO A 157 -20.22 5.67 -10.11
CA PRO A 157 -20.19 7.06 -9.71
C PRO A 157 -21.63 7.58 -9.82
N GLU A 158 -22.25 7.85 -8.67
CA GLU A 158 -23.49 8.60 -8.61
C GLU A 158 -23.24 9.91 -9.37
N THR A 159 -23.90 10.08 -10.51
CA THR A 159 -24.06 11.38 -11.16
C THR A 159 -24.83 12.31 -10.24
N GLY A 160 -24.11 13.21 -9.57
CA GLY A 160 -24.60 14.51 -9.10
C GLY A 160 -23.44 15.50 -9.26
N GLY A 161 -23.48 16.52 -10.13
CA GLY A 161 -24.60 17.41 -10.41
C GLY A 161 -24.40 18.66 -9.57
N GLY A 162 -23.59 19.61 -10.05
CA GLY A 162 -23.38 20.90 -9.39
C GLY A 162 -22.19 21.67 -9.93
N VAL A 163 -22.45 22.50 -10.94
CA VAL A 163 -21.56 23.55 -11.45
C VAL A 163 -21.28 24.57 -10.34
N ALA A 164 -20.01 24.94 -10.16
CA ALA A 164 -19.63 26.23 -9.59
C ALA A 164 -18.32 26.70 -10.24
N ASP A 165 -18.48 27.59 -11.23
CA ASP A 165 -17.46 28.49 -11.72
C ASP A 165 -16.95 29.44 -10.62
N GLY A 166 -15.65 29.78 -10.68
CA GLY A 166 -15.02 30.90 -9.95
C GLY A 166 -14.84 30.63 -8.45
N VAL A 167 -13.75 30.99 -7.79
CA VAL A 167 -13.00 32.25 -7.86
C VAL A 167 -11.58 31.98 -7.36
N GLY A 168 -10.59 32.67 -7.93
CA GLY A 168 -9.22 32.66 -7.45
C GLY A 168 -9.08 33.18 -6.02
N GLY A 169 -8.04 32.72 -5.33
CA GLY A 169 -7.69 33.20 -4.00
C GLY A 169 -6.29 32.70 -3.60
N GLU A 170 -5.38 33.66 -3.48
CA GLU A 170 -3.99 33.60 -3.05
C GLU A 170 -3.63 32.55 -2.00
N PHE A 171 -2.51 31.84 -2.25
CA PHE A 171 -1.76 31.16 -1.20
C PHE A 171 -0.94 32.20 -0.43
N ALA A 172 -1.37 32.54 0.78
CA ALA A 172 -0.59 33.33 1.73
C ALA A 172 -0.51 32.63 3.10
N GLY A 173 0.72 32.53 3.61
CA GLY A 173 0.96 32.61 5.06
C GLY A 173 1.14 31.29 5.81
N ALA A 174 2.36 30.74 5.77
CA ALA A 174 2.87 29.93 6.86
C ALA A 174 3.00 30.79 8.13
N VAL A 175 2.44 30.34 9.25
CA VAL A 175 2.83 30.83 10.59
C VAL A 175 3.16 29.63 11.47
N ILE A 176 4.46 29.42 11.64
CA ILE A 176 5.05 28.62 12.72
C ILE A 176 4.80 29.34 14.05
N ASN A 177 4.20 28.68 15.03
CA ASN A 177 4.20 29.17 16.41
C ASN A 177 5.11 28.26 17.24
N SER A 178 6.31 28.75 17.52
CA SER A 178 7.26 28.19 18.47
C SER A 178 7.15 28.94 19.79
N SER A 179 6.72 28.27 20.86
CA SER A 179 6.85 28.78 22.22
C SER A 179 7.45 27.70 23.12
N SER A 180 8.76 27.86 23.36
CA SER A 180 9.52 27.18 24.43
C SER A 180 9.16 27.74 25.81
N PRO A 181 9.17 26.92 26.89
CA PRO A 181 9.20 27.44 28.24
C PRO A 181 10.64 27.73 28.69
N ARG A 182 10.86 28.94 29.23
CA ARG A 182 12.10 29.37 29.90
C ARG A 182 12.29 28.66 31.23
N ALA A 183 13.52 28.21 31.48
CA ALA A 183 14.04 27.93 32.81
C ALA A 183 14.16 29.22 33.62
N GLY A 184 13.70 29.18 34.88
CA GLY A 184 13.94 30.22 35.88
C GLY A 184 14.55 29.58 37.12
N ALA A 185 15.78 29.96 37.43
CA ALA A 185 16.43 29.71 38.71
C ALA A 185 16.59 31.04 39.45
N SER A 186 16.32 31.03 40.76
CA SER A 186 17.07 31.70 41.86
C SER A 186 16.17 32.27 42.97
N GLY A 187 16.42 31.78 44.20
CA GLY A 187 16.55 32.63 45.40
C GLY A 187 15.31 32.88 46.27
N LEU A 188 15.13 32.07 47.31
CA LEU A 188 15.35 32.41 48.73
C LEU A 188 15.37 31.12 49.57
#